data_AF-A0A2H1KNE1-F1
#
_entry.id   AF-A0A2H1KNE1-F1
#
_cell.length_a   1.000
_cell.length_b   1.000
_cell.length_c   1.000
_cell.angle_alpha   90.00
_cell.angle_beta   90.00
_cell.angle_gamma   90.00
#
_symmetry.space_group_name_H-M   'P 1'
#
loop_
_entity.id
_entity.type
_entity.pdbx_description
1 polymer ?
#
loop_
_entity_poly.entity_id
_entity_poly.type
_entity_poly.pdbx_seq_one_letter_code
_entity_poly.pdbx_strand_id
1 'polypeptide(L)'
;MASSRGGLTIADRVIEKTASQILKGLPGVGGTKSGLFGFGSNADLDSRPSVDVRLSGRSCTLEVQLGLAYPSPITEATESVRRRLSTDVEALTGVSVRQVDVAVKWLRPQPSGSGNSVRNLQ
;
A
#
# COMPACT_ATOMS: atom_id res chain seq x y z
N MET A 1 11.44 35.15 26.25
CA MET A 1 10.59 34.10 26.87
C MET A 1 10.26 33.09 25.79
N ALA A 2 10.79 31.88 25.87
CA ALA A 2 10.53 30.83 24.88
C ALA A 2 9.11 30.28 25.11
N SER A 3 8.21 30.50 24.15
CA SER A 3 6.86 29.93 24.20
C SER A 3 6.95 28.41 24.23
N SER A 4 6.40 27.80 25.28
CA SER A 4 6.28 26.35 25.41
C SER A 4 5.46 25.84 24.22
N ARG A 5 6.11 25.25 23.21
CA ARG A 5 5.41 24.65 22.08
C ARG A 5 4.77 23.37 22.60
N GLY A 6 3.44 23.29 22.49
CA GLY A 6 2.67 22.11 22.90
C GLY A 6 3.18 20.83 22.22
N GLY A 7 2.91 19.67 22.83
CA GLY A 7 3.24 18.37 22.25
C GLY A 7 2.20 17.93 21.22
N LEU A 8 2.66 17.34 20.12
CA LEU A 8 1.81 16.64 19.15
C LEU A 8 1.90 15.13 19.43
N THR A 9 0.76 14.51 19.80
CA THR A 9 0.67 13.05 19.93
C THR A 9 -0.04 12.50 18.70
N ILE A 10 0.66 11.69 17.91
CA ILE A 10 0.10 11.03 16.72
C ILE A 10 -0.35 9.64 17.12
N ALA A 11 -1.63 9.34 16.94
CA ALA A 11 -2.18 8.00 17.15
C ALA A 11 -1.78 7.05 16.00
N ASP A 12 -1.71 5.75 16.29
CA ASP A 12 -1.47 4.68 15.31
C ASP A 12 -2.43 4.80 14.11
N ARG A 13 -3.70 5.10 14.39
CA ARG A 13 -4.77 5.29 13.41
C ARG A 13 -4.44 6.35 12.36
N VAL A 14 -3.72 7.41 12.74
CA VAL A 14 -3.34 8.48 11.81
C VAL A 14 -2.19 8.02 10.90
N ILE A 15 -1.25 7.24 11.44
CA ILE A 15 -0.17 6.62 10.67
C ILE A 15 -0.76 5.63 9.67
N GLU A 16 -1.72 4.81 10.11
CA GLU A 16 -2.49 3.88 9.27
C GLU A 16 -3.11 4.60 8.07
N LYS A 17 -3.88 5.67 8.31
CA LYS A 17 -4.54 6.43 7.23
C LYS A 17 -3.55 7.13 6.31
N THR A 18 -2.44 7.62 6.85
CA THR A 18 -1.36 8.25 6.07
C THR A 18 -0.72 7.22 5.14
N ALA A 19 -0.34 6.05 5.66
CA ALA A 19 0.24 4.97 4.89
C ALA A 19 -0.70 4.46 3.79
N SER A 20 -1.97 4.20 4.13
CA SER A 20 -3.00 3.84 3.14
C SER A 20 -3.22 4.91 2.07
N GLN A 21 -3.00 6.19 2.40
CA GLN A 21 -3.09 7.29 1.43
C GLN A 21 -1.89 7.33 0.49
N ILE A 22 -0.68 7.19 1.01
CA ILE A 22 0.56 7.14 0.23
C ILE A 22 0.48 6.00 -0.80
N LEU A 23 0.04 4.82 -0.36
CA LEU A 23 -0.06 3.65 -1.23
C LEU A 23 -1.10 3.81 -2.34
N LYS A 24 -2.21 4.52 -2.09
CA LYS A 24 -3.20 4.82 -3.14
C LYS A 24 -2.60 5.64 -4.29
N GLY A 25 -1.55 6.42 -4.03
CA GLY A 25 -0.87 7.21 -5.05
C GLY A 25 0.11 6.42 -5.93
N LEU A 26 0.39 5.14 -5.62
CA LEU A 26 1.34 4.33 -6.36
C LEU A 26 0.67 3.61 -7.54
N PRO A 27 1.11 3.85 -8.79
CA PRO A 27 0.56 3.15 -9.95
C PRO A 27 0.89 1.66 -9.91
N GLY A 28 -0.06 0.81 -10.26
CA GLY A 28 0.13 -0.65 -10.31
C GLY A 28 -0.04 -1.37 -8.97
N VAL A 29 -0.28 -0.64 -7.88
CA VAL A 29 -0.54 -1.18 -6.54
C VAL A 29 -2.02 -1.02 -6.22
N GLY A 30 -2.70 -2.13 -6.01
CA GLY A 30 -4.11 -2.18 -5.63
C GLY A 30 -4.33 -2.64 -4.19
N GLY A 31 -5.49 -2.35 -3.63
CA GLY A 31 -5.91 -2.84 -2.33
C GLY A 31 -6.99 -3.90 -2.39
N THR A 32 -7.05 -4.80 -1.43
CA THR A 32 -8.30 -5.53 -1.17
C THR A 32 -9.29 -4.58 -0.49
N LYS A 33 -10.45 -4.28 -1.11
CA LYS A 33 -11.60 -3.82 -0.31
C LYS A 33 -12.03 -5.00 0.56
N SER A 34 -11.72 -4.95 1.85
CA SER A 34 -12.39 -5.79 2.84
C SER A 34 -13.85 -5.35 2.89
N GLY A 35 -14.70 -6.04 2.14
CA GLY A 35 -16.13 -5.89 2.22
C GLY A 35 -16.59 -6.22 3.64
N LEU A 36 -17.06 -5.21 4.35
CA LEU A 36 -17.89 -5.44 5.52
C LEU A 36 -19.15 -6.17 5.02
N PHE A 37 -19.35 -7.42 5.47
CA PHE A 37 -20.38 -8.39 5.05
C PHE A 37 -20.12 -9.21 3.78
N GLY A 38 -19.23 -10.20 3.85
CA GLY A 38 -19.47 -11.57 3.34
C GLY A 38 -19.83 -11.82 1.85
N PHE A 39 -19.86 -10.80 0.99
CA PHE A 39 -20.25 -10.93 -0.41
C PHE A 39 -19.17 -10.31 -1.30
N GLY A 40 -18.33 -11.17 -1.85
CA GLY A 40 -17.42 -10.86 -2.96
C GLY A 40 -16.25 -9.92 -2.64
N SER A 41 -15.08 -10.50 -2.37
CA SER A 41 -13.81 -9.76 -2.42
C SER A 41 -13.50 -9.35 -3.86
N ASN A 42 -14.04 -8.22 -4.31
CA ASN A 42 -13.64 -7.63 -5.59
C ASN A 42 -12.28 -6.95 -5.38
N ALA A 43 -11.22 -7.71 -5.65
CA ALA A 43 -9.84 -7.23 -5.74
C ALA A 43 -9.76 -6.17 -6.85
N ASP A 44 -9.71 -4.89 -6.49
CA ASP A 44 -9.72 -3.80 -7.45
C ASP A 44 -8.48 -2.93 -7.28
N LEU A 45 -7.85 -2.54 -8.38
CA LEU A 45 -6.61 -1.77 -8.34
C LEU A 45 -6.86 -0.32 -7.86
N ASP A 46 -8.11 0.16 -7.87
CA ASP A 46 -8.52 1.47 -7.32
C ASP A 46 -8.79 1.43 -5.80
N SER A 47 -8.89 0.23 -5.23
CA SER A 47 -9.23 0.06 -3.83
C SER A 47 -8.05 0.39 -2.91
N ARG A 48 -8.35 0.99 -1.75
CA ARG A 48 -7.34 1.41 -0.77
C ARG A 48 -6.70 0.17 -0.12
N PRO A 49 -5.38 0.01 -0.16
CA PRO A 49 -4.72 -1.12 0.48
C PRO A 49 -4.86 -1.07 1.99
N SER A 50 -4.96 -2.26 2.58
CA SER A 50 -5.10 -2.42 4.02
C SER A 50 -3.72 -2.29 4.66
N VAL A 51 -3.62 -1.44 5.66
CA VAL A 51 -2.39 -1.23 6.43
C VAL A 51 -2.73 -1.39 7.90
N ASP A 52 -1.97 -2.18 8.65
CA ASP A 52 -1.97 -2.21 10.11
C ASP A 52 -0.71 -1.53 10.62
N VAL A 53 -0.82 -0.78 11.72
CA VAL A 53 0.31 -0.07 12.31
C VAL A 53 0.43 -0.41 13.77
N ARG A 54 1.64 -0.83 14.16
CA ARG A 54 2.00 -1.03 15.56
C ARG A 54 3.00 0.05 15.97
N LEU A 55 2.53 0.97 16.81
CA LEU A 55 3.35 2.05 17.36
C LEU A 55 3.92 1.62 18.73
N SER A 56 5.24 1.76 18.89
CA SER A 56 5.97 1.54 20.13
C SER A 56 6.81 2.77 20.45
N GLY A 57 6.26 3.67 21.28
CA GLY A 57 6.91 4.95 21.61
C GLY A 57 7.04 5.84 20.38
N ARG A 58 8.25 5.98 19.86
CA ARG A 58 8.58 6.79 18.66
C ARG A 58 8.94 5.95 17.43
N SER A 59 8.77 4.63 17.52
CA SER A 59 9.05 3.71 16.43
C SER A 59 7.79 2.97 16.03
N CYS A 60 7.58 2.74 14.74
CA CYS A 60 6.45 1.96 14.24
C CYS A 60 6.89 0.79 13.35
N THR A 61 6.06 -0.25 13.34
CA THR A 61 6.08 -1.34 12.38
C THR A 61 4.80 -1.27 11.55
N LEU A 62 4.94 -1.37 10.23
CA LEU A 62 3.82 -1.34 9.28
C LEU A 62 3.63 -2.71 8.66
N GLU A 63 2.41 -3.24 8.73
CA GLU A 63 2.01 -4.42 7.96
C GLU A 63 1.10 -3.98 6.82
N VAL A 64 1.47 -4.29 5.58
CA VAL A 64 0.79 -3.81 4.38
C VAL A 64 0.30 -4.98 3.57
N GLN A 65 -0.99 -4.97 3.25
CA GLN A 65 -1.62 -5.98 2.41
C GLN A 65 -2.10 -5.33 1.11
N LEU A 66 -1.46 -5.72 0.01
CA LEU A 66 -1.70 -5.13 -1.31
C LEU A 66 -1.83 -6.21 -2.40
N GLY A 67 -2.40 -5.82 -3.53
CA GLY A 67 -2.40 -6.58 -4.77
C GLY A 67 -1.56 -5.88 -5.81
N LEU A 68 -1.05 -6.64 -6.78
CA LEU A 68 -0.21 -6.11 -7.86
C LEU A 68 -0.76 -6.50 -9.22
N ALA A 69 -0.53 -5.65 -10.22
CA ALA A 69 -0.74 -6.02 -11.62
C ALA A 69 0.33 -7.00 -12.11
N TYR A 70 -0.01 -7.89 -13.04
CA TYR A 70 0.88 -8.87 -13.66
C TYR A 70 0.75 -8.83 -15.18
N PRO A 71 1.82 -8.93 -15.98
CA PRO A 71 3.22 -8.98 -15.56
C PRO A 71 3.77 -7.61 -15.13
N SER A 72 4.19 -7.52 -13.87
CA SER A 72 4.96 -6.41 -13.29
C SER A 72 6.04 -7.02 -12.38
N PRO A 73 7.25 -6.43 -12.28
CA PRO A 73 8.29 -6.93 -11.38
C PRO A 73 7.87 -6.77 -9.92
N ILE A 74 7.37 -7.86 -9.32
CA ILE A 74 6.83 -7.90 -7.95
C ILE A 74 7.87 -7.43 -6.92
N THR A 75 9.12 -7.85 -7.10
CA THR A 75 10.23 -7.47 -6.21
C THR A 75 10.47 -5.96 -6.25
N GLU A 76 10.56 -5.36 -7.44
CA GLU A 76 10.78 -3.92 -7.57
C GLU A 76 9.60 -3.11 -7.05
N ALA A 77 8.37 -3.57 -7.29
CA ALA A 77 7.17 -2.94 -6.77
C ALA A 77 7.14 -2.97 -5.24
N THR A 78 7.48 -4.11 -4.63
CA THR A 78 7.51 -4.29 -3.18
C THR A 78 8.61 -3.45 -2.53
N GLU A 79 9.81 -3.43 -3.12
CA GLU A 79 10.92 -2.60 -2.64
C GLU A 79 10.62 -1.10 -2.77
N SER A 80 9.98 -0.69 -3.86
CA SER A 80 9.53 0.69 -4.04
C SER A 80 8.50 1.08 -2.99
N VAL A 81 7.53 0.21 -2.70
CA VAL A 81 6.54 0.39 -1.63
C VAL A 81 7.22 0.53 -0.28
N ARG A 82 8.15 -0.37 0.06
CA ARG A 82 8.89 -0.37 1.32
C ARG A 82 9.67 0.93 1.53
N ARG A 83 10.42 1.35 0.51
CA ARG A 83 11.17 2.61 0.53
C ARG A 83 10.26 3.81 0.69
N ARG A 84 9.19 3.87 -0.11
CA ARG A 84 8.27 5.01 -0.13
C ARG A 84 7.54 5.17 1.20
N LEU A 85 7.04 4.06 1.77
CA LEU A 85 6.39 4.09 3.07
C LEU A 85 7.34 4.52 4.18
N SER A 86 8.56 4.00 4.21
CA SER A 86 9.57 4.44 5.18
C SER A 86 9.82 5.95 5.08
N THR A 87 10.09 6.47 3.88
CA THR A 87 10.41 7.89 3.68
C THR A 87 9.22 8.80 3.98
N ASP A 88 8.05 8.52 3.40
CA ASP A 88 6.91 9.44 3.48
C ASP A 88 6.26 9.41 4.88
N VAL A 89 6.20 8.25 5.55
CA VAL A 89 5.67 8.17 6.93
C VAL A 89 6.60 8.88 7.90
N GLU A 90 7.92 8.68 7.80
CA GLU A 90 8.90 9.41 8.63
C GLU A 90 8.81 10.92 8.40
N ALA A 91 8.70 11.36 7.14
CA ALA A 91 8.62 12.77 6.79
C ALA A 91 7.33 13.44 7.29
N LEU A 92 6.18 12.76 7.18
CA LEU A 92 4.87 13.32 7.54
C LEU A 92 4.54 13.21 9.03
N THR A 93 5.02 12.18 9.71
CA THR A 93 4.66 11.89 11.11
C THR A 93 5.80 12.09 12.10
N GLY A 94 7.07 12.11 11.64
CA GLY A 94 8.23 12.21 12.53
C GLY A 94 8.47 10.95 13.40
N VAL A 95 7.75 9.86 13.10
CA VAL A 95 7.90 8.54 13.75
C VAL A 95 8.87 7.70 12.92
N SER A 96 9.86 7.07 13.57
CA SER A 96 10.84 6.21 12.88
C SER A 96 10.22 4.88 12.46
N VAL A 97 10.38 4.50 11.20
CA VAL A 97 9.87 3.24 10.68
C VAL A 97 10.93 2.17 10.86
N ARG A 98 10.67 1.20 11.75
CA ARG A 98 11.64 0.13 12.04
C ARG A 98 11.53 -1.02 11.04
N GLN A 99 10.31 -1.37 10.66
CA GLN A 99 10.02 -2.52 9.82
C GLN A 99 8.77 -2.27 8.99
N VAL A 100 8.80 -2.75 7.75
CA VAL A 100 7.67 -2.73 6.82
C VAL A 100 7.53 -4.14 6.27
N ASP A 101 6.45 -4.80 6.63
CA ASP A 101 6.08 -6.14 6.17
C ASP A 101 5.07 -6.00 5.05
N VAL A 102 5.39 -6.51 3.86
CA VAL A 102 4.53 -6.40 2.68
C VAL A 102 4.02 -7.79 2.28
N ALA A 103 2.71 -7.97 2.33
CA ALA A 103 2.04 -9.19 1.91
C ALA A 103 1.23 -8.95 0.63
N VAL A 104 1.62 -9.63 -0.45
CA VAL A 104 0.88 -9.61 -1.71
C VAL A 104 -0.27 -10.63 -1.65
N LYS A 105 -1.51 -10.16 -1.56
CA LYS A 105 -2.70 -11.02 -1.39
C LYS A 105 -3.27 -11.55 -2.71
N TRP A 106 -3.11 -10.82 -3.80
CA TRP A 106 -3.63 -11.20 -5.11
C TRP A 106 -2.85 -10.53 -6.24
N LEU A 107 -2.89 -11.15 -7.42
CA LEU A 107 -2.30 -10.64 -8.65
C LEU A 107 -3.39 -10.45 -9.69
N ARG A 108 -3.43 -9.29 -10.36
CA ARG A 108 -4.34 -9.04 -11.49
C ARG A 108 -3.57 -9.20 -12.79
N PRO A 109 -3.85 -10.23 -13.60
CA PRO A 109 -3.29 -10.29 -14.95
C PRO A 109 -3.85 -9.11 -15.74
N GLN A 110 -2.98 -8.21 -16.17
CA GLN A 110 -3.30 -7.29 -17.25
C GLN A 110 -3.51 -8.14 -18.50
N PRO A 111 -4.55 -7.87 -19.30
CA PRO A 111 -4.72 -8.57 -20.57
C PRO A 111 -3.49 -8.26 -21.42
N SER A 112 -2.55 -9.20 -21.47
CA SER A 112 -1.49 -9.20 -22.45
C SER A 112 -2.19 -9.32 -23.79
N GLY A 113 -2.29 -8.21 -24.52
CA GLY A 113 -2.82 -8.20 -25.88
C GLY A 113 -1.93 -9.03 -26.79
N SER A 114 -2.11 -10.35 -26.78
CA SER A 114 -1.48 -11.26 -27.73
C SER A 114 -2.32 -12.52 -27.84
N GLY A 115 -2.95 -12.67 -29.00
CA GLY A 115 -3.60 -13.91 -29.44
C GLY A 115 -5.09 -13.79 -29.71
N ASN A 116 -5.47 -13.30 -30.89
CA ASN A 116 -6.21 -14.11 -31.88
C ASN A 116 -6.57 -13.28 -33.12
N SER A 117 -5.59 -12.90 -33.96
CA SER A 117 -5.90 -12.60 -35.37
C SER A 117 -5.77 -13.92 -36.13
N VAL A 118 -6.86 -14.68 -36.09
CA VAL A 118 -7.05 -15.88 -36.89
C VAL A 118 -6.82 -15.52 -38.35
N ARG A 119 -5.88 -16.24 -38.95
CA ARG A 119 -5.61 -16.30 -40.39
C ARG A 119 -6.92 -16.31 -41.18
N ASN A 120 -7.22 -15.20 -41.85
CA ASN A 120 -8.12 -15.22 -42.99
C ASN A 120 -7.25 -15.33 -44.25
N LEU A 121 -7.07 -16.57 -44.71
CA LEU A 121 -6.71 -16.89 -46.08
C LEU A 121 -8.02 -17.23 -46.79
N GLN A 122 -8.54 -16.27 -47.54
CA GLN A 122 -9.49 -16.50 -48.62
C GLN A 122 -9.09 -15.64 -49.80
#